data_AF-A0A5C6NCL2-F1
#
_entry.id   AF-A0A5C6NCL2-F1
#
_cell.length_a   1.000
_cell.length_b   1.000
_cell.length_c   1.000
_cell.angle_alpha   90.00
_cell.angle_beta   90.00
_cell.angle_gamma   90.00
#
_symmetry.space_group_name_H-M   'P 1'
#
loop_
_entity.id
_entity.type
_entity.pdbx_description
1 polymer ?
#
loop_
_entity_poly.entity_id
_entity_poly.type
_entity_poly.pdbx_seq_one_letter_code
_entity_poly.pdbx_strand_id
1 'polypeptide(L)'
;MGKRFAPAYANIYMAEWEEGIFEKCQQQPLIYLRYLDDIWGIWSHSKTDFDDFVETMNQHHTSIKVEATLKDKEVNLILNRNIIVIILVFPFTEKKSFFVLLQECADMCMHL
;
A
#
# COMPACT_ATOMS: atom_id res chain seq x y z
N MET A 1 13.41 16.08 13.27
CA MET A 1 13.34 14.75 13.91
C MET A 1 11.94 14.56 14.47
N GLY A 2 11.22 13.54 13.97
CA GLY A 2 9.81 13.29 14.30
C GLY A 2 9.57 12.82 15.74
N LYS A 3 8.31 12.78 16.14
CA LYS A 3 7.89 12.27 17.45
C LYS A 3 8.18 10.76 17.53
N ARG A 4 8.66 10.27 18.69
CA ARG A 4 9.04 8.86 18.88
C ARG A 4 7.89 7.86 18.64
N PHE A 5 6.64 8.28 18.80
CA PHE A 5 5.46 7.45 18.62
C PHE A 5 4.93 7.43 17.18
N ALA A 6 5.33 8.39 16.34
CA ALA A 6 4.75 8.57 15.01
C ALA A 6 4.92 7.34 14.09
N PRO A 7 6.08 6.63 14.09
CA PRO A 7 6.24 5.43 13.25
C PRO A 7 5.28 4.29 13.62
N ALA A 8 5.01 4.10 14.92
CA ALA A 8 4.10 3.05 15.38
C ALA A 8 2.66 3.35 14.95
N TYR A 9 2.24 4.62 15.03
CA TYR A 9 0.91 5.03 14.61
C TYR A 9 0.72 4.93 13.10
N ALA A 10 1.72 5.37 12.32
CA ALA A 10 1.70 5.20 10.86
C ALA A 10 1.55 3.72 10.46
N ASN A 11 2.22 2.81 11.17
CA ASN A 11 2.09 1.38 10.88
C ASN A 11 0.69 0.83 11.13
N ILE A 12 0.01 1.29 12.19
CA ILE A 12 -1.37 0.88 12.54
C ILE A 12 -2.34 1.41 11.49
N TYR A 13 -2.25 2.71 11.17
CA TYR A 13 -3.12 3.32 10.16
C TYR A 13 -2.96 2.66 8.79
N MET A 14 -1.71 2.39 8.38
CA MET A 14 -1.47 1.69 7.11
C MET A 14 -2.06 0.28 7.12
N ALA A 15 -2.09 -0.42 8.26
CA ALA A 15 -2.74 -1.72 8.35
C ALA A 15 -4.27 -1.63 8.15
N GLU A 16 -4.91 -0.64 8.77
CA GLU A 16 -6.35 -0.39 8.57
C GLU A 16 -6.67 0.00 7.11
N TRP A 17 -5.84 0.86 6.51
CA TRP A 17 -5.95 1.24 5.10
C TRP A 17 -5.78 0.05 4.16
N GLU A 18 -4.82 -0.85 4.45
CA GLU A 18 -4.59 -2.09 3.70
C GLU A 18 -5.82 -3.01 3.75
N GLU A 19 -6.38 -3.24 4.93
CA GLU A 19 -7.60 -4.05 5.10
C GLU A 19 -8.77 -3.50 4.28
N GLY A 20 -9.03 -2.18 4.35
CA GLY A 20 -10.10 -1.54 3.60
C GLY A 20 -9.92 -1.56 2.08
N ILE A 21 -8.71 -1.76 1.58
CA ILE A 21 -8.43 -1.94 0.14
C ILE A 21 -8.59 -3.38 -0.27
N PHE A 22 -8.05 -4.33 0.51
CA PHE A 22 -8.14 -5.75 0.18
C PHE A 22 -9.57 -6.26 0.15
N GLU A 23 -10.49 -5.62 0.89
CA GLU A 23 -11.93 -5.88 0.78
C GLU A 23 -12.56 -5.40 -0.54
N LYS A 24 -12.03 -4.33 -1.13
CA LYS A 24 -12.54 -3.74 -2.39
C LYS A 24 -11.93 -4.36 -3.63
N CYS A 25 -10.72 -4.90 -3.52
CA CYS A 25 -10.00 -5.48 -4.65
C CYS A 25 -10.54 -6.86 -5.02
N GLN A 26 -10.92 -7.04 -6.28
CA GLN A 26 -11.38 -8.33 -6.80
C GLN A 26 -10.25 -9.36 -6.88
N GLN A 27 -9.04 -8.92 -7.20
CA GLN A 27 -7.85 -9.76 -7.29
C GLN A 27 -6.82 -9.30 -6.27
N GLN A 28 -6.25 -10.27 -5.57
CA GLN A 28 -5.21 -10.02 -4.57
C GLN A 28 -3.86 -10.54 -5.08
N PRO A 29 -2.76 -9.88 -4.68
CA PRO A 29 -1.41 -10.35 -4.98
C PRO A 29 -1.17 -11.71 -4.31
N LEU A 30 -0.35 -12.55 -4.94
CA LEU A 30 0.05 -13.85 -4.38
C LEU A 30 0.88 -13.68 -3.11
N ILE A 31 1.74 -12.67 -3.09
CA ILE A 31 2.53 -12.28 -1.92
C ILE A 31 2.43 -10.77 -1.79
N TYR A 32 2.24 -10.30 -0.56
CA TYR A 32 2.23 -8.90 -0.21
C TYR A 32 3.03 -8.71 1.07
N LEU A 33 4.13 -7.97 1.00
CA LEU A 33 5.02 -7.69 2.11
C LEU A 33 5.23 -6.18 2.18
N ARG A 34 4.82 -5.58 3.30
CA ARG A 34 5.08 -4.17 3.61
C ARG A 34 6.26 -4.03 4.55
N TYR A 35 7.14 -3.08 4.24
CA TYR A 35 8.18 -2.59 5.14
C TYR A 35 8.11 -1.06 5.17
N LEU A 36 7.54 -0.51 6.26
CA LEU A 36 7.29 0.93 6.40
C LEU A 36 6.44 1.47 5.24
N ASP A 37 7.01 2.33 4.41
CA ASP A 37 6.38 2.98 3.25
C ASP A 37 6.61 2.22 1.93
N ASP A 38 7.41 1.15 1.97
CA ASP A 38 7.73 0.33 0.80
C ASP A 38 6.93 -0.97 0.82
N ILE A 39 6.34 -1.32 -0.32
CA ILE A 39 5.60 -2.56 -0.49
C ILE A 39 6.19 -3.37 -1.62
N TRP A 40 6.47 -4.62 -1.32
CA TRP A 40 6.93 -5.60 -2.26
C TRP A 40 5.92 -6.72 -2.38
N GLY A 41 5.63 -7.14 -3.61
CA GLY A 41 4.68 -8.20 -3.82
C GLY A 41 4.90 -8.98 -5.09
N ILE A 42 4.16 -10.08 -5.18
CA ILE A 42 4.11 -10.94 -6.34
C ILE A 42 2.71 -10.88 -6.93
N TRP A 43 2.59 -10.49 -8.20
CA TRP A 43 1.36 -10.58 -8.97
C TRP A 43 1.37 -11.81 -9.85
N SER A 44 0.29 -12.59 -9.82
CA SER A 44 0.10 -13.74 -10.70
C SER A 44 -0.99 -13.54 -11.74
N HIS A 45 -1.65 -12.36 -11.76
CA HIS A 45 -2.76 -12.07 -12.66
C HIS A 45 -2.30 -11.21 -13.83
N SER A 46 -3.24 -10.76 -14.67
CA SER A 46 -2.90 -9.96 -15.83
C SER A 46 -2.42 -8.56 -15.44
N LYS A 47 -1.71 -7.91 -16.36
CA LYS A 47 -1.28 -6.52 -16.18
C LYS A 47 -2.47 -5.55 -16.11
N THR A 48 -3.55 -5.82 -16.83
CA THR A 48 -4.77 -5.00 -16.76
C THR A 48 -5.40 -5.08 -15.38
N ASP A 49 -5.48 -6.26 -14.78
CA ASP A 49 -5.99 -6.41 -13.41
C ASP A 49 -5.09 -5.68 -12.39
N PHE A 50 -3.80 -5.59 -12.68
CA PHE A 50 -2.87 -4.82 -11.84
C PHE A 50 -3.11 -3.31 -11.94
N ASP A 51 -3.32 -2.79 -13.15
CA ASP A 51 -3.61 -1.37 -13.35
C ASP A 51 -4.92 -0.98 -12.63
N ASP A 52 -5.95 -1.83 -12.71
CA ASP A 52 -7.21 -1.67 -11.97
C ASP A 52 -7.03 -1.74 -10.45
N PHE A 53 -6.13 -2.62 -9.97
CA PHE A 53 -5.76 -2.71 -8.56
C PHE A 53 -5.09 -1.42 -8.07
N VAL A 54 -4.14 -0.88 -8.83
CA VAL A 54 -3.47 0.39 -8.52
C VAL A 54 -4.43 1.56 -8.56
N GLU A 55 -5.37 1.57 -9.50
CA GLU A 55 -6.42 2.58 -9.55
C GLU A 55 -7.31 2.51 -8.31
N THR A 56 -7.75 1.31 -7.91
CA THR A 56 -8.58 1.10 -6.72
C THR A 56 -7.88 1.60 -5.45
N MET A 57 -6.58 1.34 -5.30
CA MET A 57 -5.78 1.86 -4.18
C MET A 57 -5.73 3.39 -4.16
N ASN A 58 -5.51 4.01 -5.32
CA ASN A 58 -5.46 5.47 -5.45
C ASN A 58 -6.83 6.14 -5.27
N GLN A 59 -7.92 5.44 -5.55
CA GLN A 59 -9.29 5.92 -5.31
C GLN A 59 -9.72 5.77 -3.84
N HIS A 60 -9.08 4.87 -3.07
CA HIS A 60 -9.46 4.62 -1.68
C HIS A 60 -9.26 5.85 -0.78
N HIS A 61 -8.17 6.61 -0.99
CA HIS A 61 -7.90 7.80 -0.19
C HIS A 61 -7.26 8.94 -0.99
N THR A 62 -7.87 10.12 -0.94
CA THR A 62 -7.47 11.29 -1.75
C THR A 62 -6.06 11.81 -1.45
N SER A 63 -5.55 11.54 -0.24
CA SER A 63 -4.23 12.03 0.19
C SER A 63 -3.11 11.01 0.06
N ILE A 64 -3.43 9.74 -0.19
CA ILE A 64 -2.44 8.67 -0.34
C ILE A 64 -2.40 8.29 -1.81
N LYS A 65 -1.27 8.53 -2.46
CA LYS A 65 -1.02 8.08 -3.83
C LYS A 65 0.00 6.99 -3.82
N VAL A 66 -0.27 5.92 -4.57
CA VAL A 66 0.61 4.77 -4.74
C VAL A 66 1.26 4.86 -6.10
N GLU A 67 2.60 4.82 -6.12
CA GLU A 67 3.36 4.70 -7.35
C GLU A 67 3.79 3.24 -7.53
N ALA A 68 3.35 2.64 -8.64
CA ALA A 68 3.62 1.26 -8.96
C ALA A 68 4.74 1.12 -9.98
N THR A 69 5.72 0.27 -9.69
CA THR A 69 6.73 -0.18 -10.64
C THR A 69 6.60 -1.68 -10.84
N LEU A 70 6.25 -2.09 -12.05
CA LEU A 70 6.27 -3.49 -12.47
C LEU A 70 7.64 -3.87 -12.99
N LYS A 71 8.17 -5.00 -12.53
CA LYS A 71 9.33 -5.64 -13.13
C LYS A 71 8.91 -7.01 -13.63
N ASP A 72 8.80 -7.10 -14.95
CA ASP A 72 8.65 -8.37 -15.67
C ASP A 72 9.99 -9.10 -15.61
N LYS A 73 10.22 -9.79 -14.50
CA LYS A 73 11.27 -10.79 -14.41
C LYS A 73 10.59 -12.13 -14.48
N GLU A 74 10.93 -12.92 -15.48
CA GLU A 74 10.71 -14.36 -15.48
C GLU A 74 11.57 -14.97 -14.35
N VAL A 75 11.11 -14.82 -13.12
CA VAL A 75 11.64 -15.60 -12.02
C VAL A 75 11.02 -16.96 -12.18
N ASN A 76 11.83 -17.93 -12.60
CA ASN A 76 11.46 -19.33 -12.71
C ASN A 76 11.23 -19.90 -11.30
N LEU A 77 10.15 -19.46 -10.66
CA LEU A 77 9.61 -20.10 -9.47
C LEU A 77 9.00 -21.41 -9.96
N ILE A 78 9.12 -22.45 -9.15
CA ILE A 78 8.94 -23.89 -9.43
C ILE A 78 7.60 -24.28 -10.13
N LEU A 79 6.71 -23.32 -10.39
CA LEU A 79 5.36 -23.49 -10.92
C LEU A 79 5.15 -23.09 -12.39
N ASN A 80 6.18 -22.73 -13.18
CA ASN A 80 6.04 -22.38 -14.61
C ASN A 80 4.88 -21.40 -14.90
N ARG A 81 4.74 -20.35 -14.09
CA ARG A 81 3.77 -19.27 -14.31
C ARG A 81 4.52 -17.98 -14.61
N ASN A 82 4.00 -17.20 -15.56
CA ASN A 82 4.41 -15.81 -15.73
C ASN A 82 4.01 -15.05 -14.47
N ILE A 83 5.00 -14.56 -13.74
CA ILE A 83 4.83 -13.88 -12.48
C ILE A 83 5.41 -12.49 -12.62
N ILE A 84 4.67 -11.47 -12.20
CA ILE A 84 5.11 -10.08 -12.26
C ILE A 84 5.50 -9.66 -10.85
N VAL A 85 6.73 -9.15 -10.70
CA VAL A 85 7.18 -8.60 -9.41
C VAL A 85 6.66 -7.17 -9.32
N ILE A 86 5.89 -6.90 -8.26
CA ILE A 86 5.36 -5.58 -7.96
C ILE A 86 6.27 -4.93 -6.92
N ILE A 87 6.65 -3.69 -7.18
CA ILE A 87 7.17 -2.78 -6.17
C ILE A 87 6.22 -1.60 -6.15
N LEU A 88 5.52 -1.40 -5.03
CA LEU A 88 4.73 -0.20 -4.80
C LEU A 88 5.51 0.67 -3.81
N VAL A 89 5.67 1.93 -4.16
CA VAL A 89 6.26 2.93 -3.28
C VAL A 89 5.18 3.92 -2.95
N PHE A 90 5.03 4.23 -1.67
CA PHE A 90 4.20 5.34 -1.22
C PHE A 90 5.08 6.59 -1.22
N PRO A 91 4.93 7.53 -2.17
CA PRO A 91 5.51 8.85 -2.03
C PRO A 91 4.83 9.56 -0.85
N PHE A 92 5.31 9.30 0.36
CA PHE A 92 4.92 10.03 1.55
C PHE A 92 5.53 11.43 1.44
N THR A 93 4.90 12.30 0.67
CA THR A 93 5.31 13.71 0.56
C THR A 93 5.13 14.35 1.94
N GLU A 94 6.26 14.56 2.61
CA GLU A 94 6.50 14.80 4.04
C GLU A 94 5.71 15.93 4.76
N LYS A 95 4.69 16.55 4.15
CA LYS A 95 3.97 17.67 4.79
C LYS A 95 2.46 17.59 4.85
N LYS A 96 1.79 16.80 4.00
CA LYS A 96 0.33 16.68 4.02
C LYS A 96 -0.15 15.40 4.70
N SER A 97 0.48 14.27 4.39
CA SER A 97 0.05 12.97 4.91
C SER A 97 0.33 12.80 6.41
N PHE A 98 1.41 13.41 6.93
CA PHE A 98 1.68 13.46 8.38
C PHE A 98 0.65 14.32 9.15
N PHE A 99 0.08 15.35 8.49
CA PHE A 99 -0.94 16.21 9.09
C PHE A 99 -2.32 15.55 9.05
N VAL A 100 -2.61 14.73 8.02
CA VAL A 100 -3.82 13.88 7.98
C VAL A 100 -3.77 12.83 9.09
N LEU A 101 -2.64 12.11 9.24
CA LEU A 101 -2.44 11.18 10.34
C LEU A 101 -2.59 11.87 11.71
N LEU A 102 -2.04 13.07 11.89
CA LEU A 102 -2.18 13.83 13.14
C LEU A 102 -3.59 14.38 13.38
N GLN A 103 -4.34 14.73 12.33
CA GLN A 103 -5.72 15.20 12.43
C GLN A 103 -6.65 14.04 12.78
N GLU A 104 -6.49 12.89 12.14
CA GLU A 104 -7.21 11.65 12.50
C GLU A 104 -6.78 11.14 13.88
N CYS A 105 -5.50 11.29 14.28
CA CYS A 105 -5.07 11.08 15.67
C CYS A 105 -5.81 11.99 16.66
N ALA A 106 -6.03 13.26 16.30
CA ALA A 106 -6.69 14.23 17.17
C ALA A 106 -8.18 13.91 17.33
N ASP A 107 -8.84 13.48 16.24
CA ASP A 107 -10.24 13.09 16.27
C ASP A 107 -10.46 11.77 17.04
N MET A 108 -9.53 10.82 16.96
CA MET A 108 -9.57 9.56 17.71
C MET A 108 -9.26 9.73 19.21
N CYS A 109 -8.38 10.67 19.58
CA CYS A 109 -8.12 11.03 20.99
C CYS A 109 -9.25 11.83 21.65
N MET A 110 -10.16 12.46 20.89
CA MET A 110 -11.29 13.23 21.43
C MET A 110 -12.52 12.36 21.76
N HIS A 111 -12.48 11.06 21.46
CA HIS A 111 -13.56 10.09 21.74
C HIS A 111 -13.23 9.07 22.86
N LEU A 112 -12.16 9.31 23.62
CA LEU A 112 -11.80 8.60 24.86
C LEU A 112 -11.80 9.58 26.03
#